data_AF-A0A812GJ97-F1
#
_entry.id   AF-A0A812GJ97-F1
#
_cell.length_a   1.000
_cell.length_b   1.000
_cell.length_c   1.000
_cell.angle_alpha   90.00
_cell.angle_beta   90.00
_cell.angle_gamma   90.00
#
_symmetry.space_group_name_H-M   'P 1'
#
loop_
_entity.id
_entity.type
_entity.pdbx_description
1 polymer ?
#
loop_
_entity_poly.entity_id
_entity_poly.type
_entity_poly.pdbx_seq_one_letter_code
_entity_poly.pdbx_strand_id
1 'polypeptide(L)'
;MGGPAGSLVRVVVPLLSAVSGLFGGGLLHQALTRGTHVAEIIETAARAAGDHCKDALSDQCCEPVEGERKGKGGGHRAKAGACWDFPWVLLVVILQWPLSVAAFVTHSRCCRRGAPRFVEESEDPVDSPVQRALAQQQLATIRLVLRQVAGESYVVVTPDGDVFVEDLTLSNDDLAGLRLGGPNGGNPVGIRGASIYALPAFTAARLATFEREADALMAQEAAVPAGLPPVVQPAAAAAAALAPASGGNFDAETLYWMAAEAVEDVKYGDAVANVGAFASEGAKAVHTLPSGASLFVQCIRGRGRESFLGRPAEWDNRVLPVSIDGRGMPECSLKECAQRSAEAPVTWKLSGPRTAKWCLAYLAVEALGLEGHHERFRQLVKVDAGNWGVQEHFQLSMVLKHALQTDQFDGCNNLCIEVIFRRLQTIEYAYADKAREQEAKSVGGRLSLEEQQTFGGLTRQAGTLMVCPDLLDHVRAEVERDANLAKNLRKAKEEREIARRALPKKGAKGDNDS
;
A
#
# COMPACT_ATOMS: atom_id res chain seq x y z
N MET A 1 -5.86 -58.17 -13.05
CA MET A 1 -4.68 -58.14 -12.18
C MET A 1 -4.77 -56.87 -11.35
N GLY A 2 -5.00 -57.01 -10.05
CA GLY A 2 -5.21 -55.90 -9.13
C GLY A 2 -3.91 -55.43 -8.47
N GLY A 3 -3.83 -54.13 -8.19
CA GLY A 3 -2.80 -53.45 -7.41
C GLY A 3 -3.37 -52.13 -6.85
N PRO A 4 -2.90 -51.65 -5.69
CA PRO A 4 -3.81 -51.26 -4.60
C PRO A 4 -3.97 -49.75 -4.40
N ALA A 5 -5.17 -49.37 -3.95
CA ALA A 5 -5.48 -48.08 -3.35
C ALA A 5 -5.09 -48.08 -1.86
N GLY A 6 -4.14 -47.22 -1.48
CA GLY A 6 -3.73 -47.08 -0.08
C GLY A 6 -2.85 -45.85 0.14
N SER A 7 -3.45 -44.67 0.23
CA SER A 7 -2.76 -43.47 0.77
C SER A 7 -3.69 -42.35 1.28
N LEU A 8 -4.91 -42.64 1.72
CA LEU A 8 -5.82 -41.60 2.26
C LEU A 8 -6.22 -41.80 3.74
N VAL A 9 -5.74 -42.85 4.40
CA VAL A 9 -6.20 -43.23 5.77
C VAL A 9 -5.34 -42.63 6.90
N ARG A 10 -4.23 -41.95 6.61
CA ARG A 10 -3.33 -41.44 7.66
C ARG A 10 -3.61 -40.02 8.17
N VAL A 11 -4.60 -39.30 7.63
CA VAL A 11 -4.85 -37.90 8.03
C VAL A 11 -6.15 -37.72 8.83
N VAL A 12 -7.07 -38.69 8.82
CA VAL A 12 -8.40 -38.54 9.46
C VAL A 12 -8.42 -38.94 10.94
N VAL A 13 -7.53 -39.84 11.36
CA VAL A 13 -7.50 -40.36 12.74
C VAL A 13 -7.07 -39.33 13.80
N PRO A 14 -6.10 -38.40 13.55
CA PRO A 14 -5.71 -37.42 14.56
C PRO A 14 -6.77 -36.33 14.80
N LEU A 15 -7.62 -36.04 13.82
CA LEU A 15 -8.63 -34.97 13.91
C LEU A 15 -9.83 -35.38 14.78
N LEU A 16 -10.19 -36.68 14.79
CA LEU A 16 -11.31 -37.21 15.58
C LEU A 16 -10.99 -37.36 17.08
N SER A 17 -9.70 -37.48 17.43
CA SER A 17 -9.25 -37.55 18.83
C SER A 17 -9.31 -36.18 19.53
N ALA A 18 -9.08 -35.09 18.79
CA ALA A 18 -9.14 -33.73 19.32
C ALA A 18 -10.58 -33.25 19.62
N VAL A 19 -11.56 -33.72 18.85
CA VAL A 19 -12.98 -33.35 19.02
C VAL A 19 -13.63 -34.12 20.18
N SER A 20 -13.18 -35.34 20.45
CA SER A 20 -13.72 -36.19 21.53
C SER A 20 -13.35 -35.70 22.95
N GLY A 21 -12.32 -34.87 23.08
CA GLY A 21 -11.88 -34.31 24.36
C GLY A 21 -12.71 -33.12 24.86
N LEU A 22 -13.50 -32.47 23.99
CA LEU A 22 -14.24 -31.25 24.31
C LEU A 22 -15.71 -31.50 24.70
N PHE A 23 -16.26 -32.66 24.37
CA PHE A 23 -17.65 -33.02 24.65
C PHE A 23 -17.71 -34.46 25.14
N GLY A 24 -17.98 -34.64 26.43
CA GLY A 24 -18.00 -35.94 27.10
C GLY A 24 -18.63 -37.04 26.24
N GLY A 25 -17.87 -38.11 26.02
CA GLY A 25 -18.01 -39.08 24.92
C GLY A 25 -19.30 -39.93 24.86
N GLY A 26 -20.37 -39.59 25.58
CA GLY A 26 -21.63 -40.33 25.58
C GLY A 26 -22.56 -40.00 24.39
N LEU A 27 -22.61 -38.73 23.96
CA LEU A 27 -23.61 -38.26 23.00
C LEU A 27 -23.28 -38.61 21.53
N LEU A 28 -21.99 -38.61 21.17
CA LEU A 28 -21.57 -38.87 19.79
C LEU A 28 -21.73 -40.36 19.40
N HIS A 29 -21.59 -41.28 20.36
CA HIS A 29 -21.74 -42.72 20.12
C HIS A 29 -23.21 -43.13 19.96
N GLN A 30 -24.14 -42.46 20.65
CA GLN A 30 -25.58 -42.67 20.48
C GLN A 30 -26.13 -42.07 19.17
N ALA A 31 -25.57 -40.96 18.69
CA ALA A 31 -25.99 -40.35 17.43
C ALA A 31 -25.54 -41.18 16.20
N LEU A 32 -24.32 -41.72 16.22
CA LEU A 32 -23.77 -42.51 15.10
C LEU A 32 -24.44 -43.89 14.95
N THR A 33 -25.05 -44.44 16.00
CA THR A 33 -25.76 -45.72 15.95
C THR A 33 -27.21 -45.61 15.46
N ARG A 34 -27.77 -44.40 15.36
CA ARG A 34 -29.18 -44.16 14.98
C ARG A 34 -29.40 -43.53 13.60
N GLY A 35 -28.33 -43.24 12.84
CA GLY A 35 -28.45 -42.77 11.45
C GLY A 35 -29.17 -41.43 11.28
N THR A 36 -29.09 -40.53 12.26
CA THR A 36 -29.69 -39.19 12.18
C THR A 36 -28.81 -38.23 11.40
N HIS A 37 -29.44 -37.38 10.58
CA HIS A 37 -28.78 -36.43 9.69
C HIS A 37 -28.04 -35.35 10.50
N VAL A 38 -26.84 -34.97 10.04
CA VAL A 38 -25.94 -33.98 10.69
C VAL A 38 -26.63 -32.64 11.01
N ALA A 39 -27.66 -32.28 10.24
CA ALA A 39 -28.46 -31.08 10.46
C ALA A 39 -29.25 -31.10 11.80
N GLU A 40 -29.78 -32.24 12.23
CA GLU A 40 -30.50 -32.35 13.52
C GLU A 40 -29.55 -32.25 14.72
N ILE A 41 -28.31 -32.73 14.57
CA ILE A 41 -27.28 -32.64 15.61
C ILE A 41 -26.88 -31.18 15.84
N ILE A 42 -26.75 -30.40 14.75
CA ILE A 42 -26.43 -28.97 14.82
C ILE A 42 -27.59 -28.18 15.43
N GLU A 43 -28.83 -28.50 15.05
CA GLU A 43 -30.02 -27.82 15.59
C GLU A 43 -30.23 -28.13 17.09
N THR A 44 -29.95 -29.36 17.51
CA THR A 44 -30.03 -29.77 18.93
C THR A 44 -28.90 -29.14 19.75
N ALA A 45 -27.69 -29.04 19.21
CA ALA A 45 -26.56 -28.38 19.87
C ALA A 45 -26.78 -26.86 20.01
N ALA A 46 -27.41 -26.22 19.00
CA ALA A 46 -27.76 -24.80 19.05
C ALA A 46 -28.85 -24.51 20.10
N ARG A 47 -29.83 -25.40 20.27
CA ARG A 47 -30.85 -25.29 21.33
C ARG A 47 -30.24 -25.48 22.73
N ALA A 48 -29.37 -26.47 22.90
CA ALA A 48 -28.67 -26.71 24.18
C ALA A 48 -27.76 -25.54 24.59
N ALA A 49 -27.11 -24.86 23.63
CA ALA A 49 -26.31 -23.67 23.89
C ALA A 49 -27.17 -22.44 24.24
N GLY A 50 -28.37 -22.33 23.67
CA GLY A 50 -29.33 -21.27 23.98
C GLY A 50 -29.92 -21.38 25.40
N ASP A 51 -30.12 -22.59 25.89
CA ASP A 51 -30.65 -22.84 27.23
C ASP A 51 -29.58 -22.62 28.32
N HIS A 52 -28.32 -23.00 28.06
CA HIS A 52 -27.21 -22.69 28.99
C HIS A 52 -26.89 -21.19 29.12
N CYS A 53 -27.25 -20.38 28.12
CA CYS A 53 -27.06 -18.93 28.18
C CYS A 53 -28.14 -18.22 29.01
N LYS A 54 -29.32 -18.85 29.20
CA LYS A 54 -30.39 -18.32 30.06
C LYS A 54 -30.12 -18.56 31.54
N ASP A 55 -29.52 -19.68 31.91
CA ASP A 55 -29.22 -20.00 33.31
C ASP A 55 -28.00 -19.23 33.85
N ALA A 56 -27.09 -18.78 32.97
CA ALA A 56 -25.90 -18.02 33.38
C ALA A 56 -26.17 -16.52 33.66
N LEU A 57 -27.34 -16.01 33.27
CA LEU A 57 -27.71 -14.59 33.39
C LEU A 57 -28.70 -14.28 34.53
N SER A 58 -29.20 -15.28 35.27
CA SER A 58 -30.10 -15.02 36.42
C SER A 58 -29.42 -14.98 37.79
N ASP A 59 -28.15 -15.36 37.92
CA ASP A 59 -27.49 -15.55 39.22
C ASP A 59 -26.45 -14.48 39.62
N GLN A 60 -26.41 -13.33 38.94
CA GLN A 60 -25.53 -12.21 39.32
C GLN A 60 -26.31 -10.91 39.53
N CYS A 61 -27.17 -10.89 40.54
CA CYS A 61 -27.58 -9.65 41.20
C CYS A 61 -28.10 -9.96 42.61
N CYS A 62 -27.49 -9.32 43.62
CA CYS A 62 -27.85 -9.24 45.04
C CYS A 62 -27.17 -10.24 45.98
N GLU A 63 -26.11 -9.80 46.67
CA GLU A 63 -26.01 -9.93 48.12
C GLU A 63 -25.31 -8.70 48.74
N PRO A 64 -25.71 -8.29 49.97
CA PRO A 64 -25.23 -7.07 50.62
C PRO A 64 -23.97 -7.33 51.46
N VAL A 65 -23.05 -6.37 51.48
CA VAL A 65 -21.92 -6.37 52.42
C VAL A 65 -22.24 -5.44 53.59
N GLU A 66 -22.66 -6.02 54.71
CA GLU A 66 -22.62 -5.39 56.04
C GLU A 66 -21.28 -5.70 56.72
N GLY A 67 -20.66 -4.69 57.36
CA GLY A 67 -19.47 -4.89 58.17
C GLY A 67 -18.73 -3.62 58.55
N GLU A 68 -19.19 -2.99 59.65
CA GLU A 68 -18.68 -1.79 60.32
C GLU A 68 -17.15 -1.67 60.48
N ARG A 69 -16.63 -0.43 60.37
CA ARG A 69 -15.83 0.20 61.45
C ARG A 69 -15.70 1.72 61.33
N LYS A 70 -15.92 2.36 62.47
CA LYS A 70 -15.93 3.78 62.83
C LYS A 70 -14.70 4.58 62.36
N GLY A 71 -14.93 5.81 61.88
CA GLY A 71 -13.86 6.80 61.67
C GLY A 71 -14.37 8.20 61.32
N LYS A 72 -14.36 9.08 62.33
CA LYS A 72 -14.71 10.51 62.37
C LYS A 72 -14.36 11.35 61.12
N GLY A 73 -15.34 12.14 60.67
CA GLY A 73 -15.27 13.60 60.59
C GLY A 73 -14.35 14.24 59.54
N GLY A 74 -14.94 14.78 58.48
CA GLY A 74 -14.25 15.69 57.56
C GLY A 74 -15.13 16.06 56.37
N GLY A 75 -16.05 17.01 56.56
CA GLY A 75 -16.94 17.47 55.51
C GLY A 75 -16.18 18.21 54.41
N HIS A 76 -16.12 17.63 53.22
CA HIS A 76 -15.82 18.35 51.98
C HIS A 76 -16.93 18.10 50.97
N ARG A 77 -17.52 19.22 50.54
CA ARG A 77 -18.68 19.35 49.66
C ARG A 77 -18.23 19.04 48.23
N ALA A 78 -18.43 17.80 47.77
CA ALA A 78 -18.22 17.43 46.37
C ALA A 78 -19.32 18.07 45.51
N LYS A 79 -18.93 18.92 44.55
CA LYS A 79 -19.81 19.41 43.50
C LYS A 79 -20.07 18.28 42.51
N ALA A 80 -21.34 18.03 42.22
CA ALA A 80 -21.79 17.16 41.14
C ALA A 80 -21.19 17.61 39.80
N GLY A 81 -20.40 16.73 39.19
CA GLY A 81 -19.94 16.88 37.81
C GLY A 81 -21.08 16.48 36.87
N ALA A 82 -21.45 17.41 36.01
CA ALA A 82 -22.47 17.22 34.98
C ALA A 82 -22.04 16.15 33.97
N CYS A 83 -22.93 15.19 33.73
CA CYS A 83 -22.87 14.29 32.59
C CYS A 83 -23.11 15.11 31.31
N TRP A 84 -22.18 15.05 30.36
CA TRP A 84 -22.37 15.64 29.03
C TRP A 84 -22.95 14.56 28.12
N ASP A 85 -24.24 14.67 27.82
CA ASP A 85 -24.89 13.91 26.75
C ASP A 85 -24.50 14.52 25.41
N PHE A 86 -23.90 13.70 24.54
CA PHE A 86 -23.86 13.94 23.09
C PHE A 86 -24.33 12.66 22.38
N PRO A 87 -25.25 12.75 21.40
CA PRO A 87 -25.75 11.60 20.69
C PRO A 87 -24.78 11.21 19.56
N TRP A 88 -24.33 9.95 19.57
CA TRP A 88 -23.84 9.30 18.37
C TRP A 88 -24.92 8.35 17.85
N VAL A 89 -25.35 8.58 16.61
CA VAL A 89 -26.15 7.65 15.83
C VAL A 89 -25.23 6.50 15.42
N LEU A 90 -25.40 5.35 16.07
CA LEU A 90 -24.76 4.10 15.68
C LEU A 90 -25.62 3.42 14.62
N LEU A 91 -25.23 3.55 13.35
CA LEU A 91 -25.76 2.71 12.28
C LEU A 91 -24.99 1.38 12.31
N VAL A 92 -25.56 0.38 12.96
CA VAL A 92 -25.06 -1.00 12.92
C VAL A 92 -25.55 -1.65 11.64
N VAL A 93 -24.68 -1.73 10.63
CA VAL A 93 -24.86 -2.63 9.49
C VAL A 93 -24.02 -3.89 9.78
N ILE A 94 -24.67 -4.92 10.33
CA ILE A 94 -24.09 -6.27 10.37
C ILE A 94 -24.28 -6.88 8.99
N LEU A 95 -23.23 -6.86 8.17
CA LEU A 95 -23.14 -7.71 6.98
C LEU A 95 -22.26 -8.90 7.33
N GLN A 96 -22.94 -10.00 7.68
CA GLN A 96 -22.37 -11.33 7.80
C GLN A 96 -22.11 -11.84 6.37
N TRP A 97 -20.84 -11.94 5.97
CA TRP A 97 -20.44 -12.60 4.74
C TRP A 97 -20.36 -14.12 4.96
N PRO A 98 -20.91 -14.96 4.06
CA PRO A 98 -20.55 -16.36 4.01
C PRO A 98 -19.42 -16.61 2.99
N LEU A 99 -18.46 -17.42 3.42
CA LEU A 99 -17.59 -18.22 2.56
C LEU A 99 -18.43 -19.21 1.76
N SER A 100 -18.36 -19.16 0.43
CA SER A 100 -17.85 -20.25 -0.42
C SER A 100 -18.32 -20.11 -1.88
N VAL A 101 -17.34 -20.31 -2.75
CA VAL A 101 -17.41 -20.40 -4.21
C VAL A 101 -18.27 -21.58 -4.65
N ALA A 102 -19.29 -21.34 -5.49
CA ALA A 102 -19.70 -22.17 -6.63
C ALA A 102 -21.02 -21.65 -7.27
N ALA A 103 -20.96 -21.17 -8.52
CA ALA A 103 -22.06 -21.25 -9.51
C ALA A 103 -21.54 -20.71 -10.86
N PHE A 104 -21.33 -21.54 -11.88
CA PHE A 104 -22.34 -21.94 -12.88
C PHE A 104 -23.20 -20.77 -13.40
N VAL A 105 -22.84 -20.32 -14.60
CA VAL A 105 -23.60 -19.35 -15.40
C VAL A 105 -24.85 -20.03 -15.95
N THR A 106 -26.04 -19.53 -15.59
CA THR A 106 -27.23 -19.65 -16.43
C THR A 106 -27.99 -18.32 -16.45
N HIS A 107 -28.28 -17.87 -17.66
CA HIS A 107 -29.10 -16.70 -17.98
C HIS A 107 -30.53 -16.85 -17.45
N SER A 108 -31.13 -15.77 -16.93
CA SER A 108 -32.55 -15.45 -17.13
C SER A 108 -32.88 -13.99 -16.87
N ARG A 109 -33.72 -13.45 -17.76
CA ARG A 109 -34.22 -12.08 -17.83
C ARG A 109 -35.32 -11.82 -16.79
N CYS A 110 -35.60 -10.52 -16.62
CA CYS A 110 -36.90 -9.89 -16.29
C CYS A 110 -37.17 -9.54 -14.81
N CYS A 111 -37.15 -8.25 -14.44
CA CYS A 111 -38.36 -7.42 -14.35
C CYS A 111 -38.06 -5.99 -13.82
N ARG A 112 -38.78 -5.02 -14.41
CA ARG A 112 -38.78 -3.58 -14.09
C ARG A 112 -39.51 -3.26 -12.77
N ARG A 113 -39.07 -2.19 -12.11
CA ARG A 113 -39.80 -1.09 -11.40
C ARG A 113 -38.77 -0.49 -10.40
N GLY A 114 -38.40 0.78 -10.38
CA GLY A 114 -39.16 2.01 -10.57
C GLY A 114 -39.09 2.80 -9.26
N ALA A 115 -38.07 3.65 -9.07
CA ALA A 115 -37.95 4.59 -7.95
C ALA A 115 -37.02 5.78 -8.34
N PRO A 116 -37.22 6.98 -7.74
CA PRO A 116 -36.99 8.26 -8.40
C PRO A 116 -35.55 8.79 -8.35
N ARG A 117 -35.21 9.57 -9.38
CA ARG A 117 -33.96 10.33 -9.55
C ARG A 117 -33.80 11.38 -8.46
N PHE A 118 -32.76 11.27 -7.65
CA PHE A 118 -32.11 12.42 -7.03
C PHE A 118 -31.15 13.04 -8.04
N VAL A 119 -31.24 14.36 -8.21
CA VAL A 119 -30.29 15.15 -8.99
C VAL A 119 -29.06 15.33 -8.10
N GLU A 120 -27.98 14.66 -8.48
CA GLU A 120 -26.64 14.89 -7.93
C GLU A 120 -26.09 16.16 -8.59
N GLU A 121 -25.97 17.25 -7.82
CA GLU A 121 -25.14 18.39 -8.20
C GLU A 121 -23.68 17.92 -8.14
N SER A 122 -23.08 17.70 -9.32
CA SER A 122 -21.66 17.46 -9.47
C SER A 122 -20.91 18.78 -9.24
N GLU A 123 -20.32 18.92 -8.06
CA GLU A 123 -19.25 19.92 -7.86
C GLU A 123 -18.00 19.42 -8.58
N ASP A 124 -17.77 19.94 -9.79
CA ASP A 124 -16.53 19.72 -10.53
C ASP A 124 -15.32 20.19 -9.70
N PRO A 125 -14.24 19.41 -9.60
CA PRO A 125 -13.07 19.79 -8.84
C PRO A 125 -12.36 20.96 -9.53
N VAL A 126 -12.20 22.04 -8.77
CA VAL A 126 -11.50 23.27 -9.13
C VAL A 126 -10.13 22.97 -9.75
N ASP A 127 -10.08 23.14 -11.05
CA ASP A 127 -8.92 23.09 -11.94
C ASP A 127 -8.00 24.27 -11.63
N SER A 128 -7.12 24.09 -10.64
CA SER A 128 -6.20 25.13 -10.18
C SER A 128 -5.17 25.46 -11.28
N PRO A 129 -5.10 26.71 -11.79
CA PRO A 129 -4.08 27.14 -12.75
C PRO A 129 -2.64 26.90 -12.25
N VAL A 130 -2.47 26.84 -10.93
CA VAL A 130 -1.17 26.58 -10.27
C VAL A 130 -0.74 25.12 -10.44
N GLN A 131 -1.67 24.17 -10.45
CA GLN A 131 -1.34 22.76 -10.68
C GLN A 131 -0.99 22.49 -12.15
N ARG A 132 -1.62 23.20 -13.10
CA ARG A 132 -1.18 23.17 -14.51
C ARG A 132 0.20 23.81 -14.69
N ALA A 133 0.50 24.87 -13.95
CA ALA A 133 1.80 25.55 -14.00
C ALA A 133 2.95 24.72 -13.38
N LEU A 134 2.68 23.90 -12.36
CA LEU A 134 3.67 23.02 -11.74
C LEU A 134 3.87 21.69 -12.49
N ALA A 135 2.83 21.18 -13.17
CA ALA A 135 2.92 19.93 -13.95
C ALA A 135 3.67 20.06 -15.29
N GLN A 136 4.05 21.28 -15.70
CA GLN A 136 4.69 21.54 -17.00
C GLN A 136 6.04 22.26 -16.89
N GLN A 137 6.80 22.00 -15.83
CA GLN A 137 8.21 22.36 -15.84
C GLN A 137 9.01 21.30 -16.62
N GLN A 138 8.76 21.22 -17.92
CA GLN A 138 9.59 20.43 -18.85
C GLN A 138 10.96 21.10 -18.90
N LEU A 139 11.95 20.45 -18.30
CA LEU A 139 13.36 20.82 -18.44
C LEU A 139 13.83 20.34 -19.82
N ALA A 140 14.21 21.28 -20.68
CA ALA A 140 14.82 20.98 -21.96
C ALA A 140 16.33 20.84 -21.78
N THR A 141 16.93 19.78 -22.30
CA THR A 141 18.39 19.57 -22.21
C THR A 141 19.06 19.90 -23.54
N ILE A 142 20.16 20.66 -23.51
CA ILE A 142 20.95 20.93 -24.72
C ILE A 142 21.95 19.79 -24.97
N ARG A 143 22.05 19.35 -26.22
CA ARG A 143 23.10 18.43 -26.71
C ARG A 143 24.06 19.17 -27.63
N LEU A 144 25.37 18.91 -27.50
CA LEU A 144 26.36 19.33 -28.49
C LEU A 144 26.55 18.19 -29.50
N VAL A 145 26.16 18.40 -30.75
CA VAL A 145 26.33 17.41 -31.82
C VAL A 145 27.73 17.54 -32.42
N LEU A 146 28.50 16.45 -32.47
CA LEU A 146 29.89 16.44 -32.94
C LEU A 146 30.08 15.80 -34.31
N ARG A 147 29.47 14.62 -34.53
CA ARG A 147 29.60 13.79 -35.73
C ARG A 147 28.28 13.09 -36.02
N GLN A 148 28.01 12.82 -37.29
CA GLN A 148 26.91 11.94 -37.72
C GLN A 148 27.49 10.54 -37.94
N VAL A 149 26.85 9.53 -37.33
CA VAL A 149 27.28 8.13 -37.44
C VAL A 149 26.72 7.50 -38.72
N ALA A 150 25.39 7.35 -38.76
CA ALA A 150 24.62 6.86 -39.90
C ALA A 150 23.16 7.28 -39.73
N GLY A 151 22.46 7.59 -40.82
CA GLY A 151 21.04 7.98 -40.76
C GLY A 151 20.80 9.17 -39.83
N GLU A 152 19.97 8.97 -38.80
CA GLU A 152 19.63 9.99 -37.79
C GLU A 152 20.38 9.79 -36.46
N SER A 153 21.40 8.94 -36.44
CA SER A 153 22.27 8.69 -35.27
C SER A 153 23.44 9.66 -35.27
N TYR A 154 23.67 10.33 -34.14
CA TYR A 154 24.73 11.31 -33.97
C TYR A 154 25.55 11.04 -32.70
N VAL A 155 26.84 11.37 -32.73
CA VAL A 155 27.63 11.48 -31.51
C VAL A 155 27.35 12.82 -30.85
N VAL A 156 26.85 12.78 -29.62
CA VAL A 156 26.43 13.95 -28.86
C VAL A 156 27.21 14.08 -27.55
N VAL A 157 27.30 15.29 -27.02
CA VAL A 157 27.81 15.59 -25.68
C VAL A 157 26.70 16.15 -24.80
N THR A 158 26.57 15.63 -23.58
CA THR A 158 25.66 16.13 -22.55
C THR A 158 26.23 17.37 -21.84
N PRO A 159 25.41 18.15 -21.10
CA PRO A 159 25.92 19.22 -20.24
C PRO A 159 26.92 18.74 -19.19
N ASP A 160 26.83 17.49 -18.76
CA ASP A 160 27.74 16.87 -17.80
C ASP A 160 29.07 16.43 -18.46
N GLY A 161 29.15 16.49 -19.79
CA GLY A 161 30.36 16.20 -20.57
C GLY A 161 30.54 14.74 -20.95
N ASP A 162 29.46 13.94 -20.93
CA ASP A 162 29.46 12.57 -21.42
C ASP A 162 29.30 12.54 -22.94
N VAL A 163 30.05 11.65 -23.61
CA VAL A 163 30.02 11.49 -25.07
C VAL A 163 29.46 10.11 -25.43
N PHE A 164 28.37 10.07 -26.21
CA PHE A 164 27.76 8.82 -26.67
C PHE A 164 27.00 9.01 -27.99
N VAL A 165 26.58 7.89 -28.60
CA VAL A 165 25.74 7.89 -29.80
C VAL A 165 24.27 7.96 -29.39
N GLU A 166 23.52 8.92 -29.92
CA GLU A 166 22.09 9.12 -29.67
C GLU A 166 21.35 9.25 -31.00
N ASP A 167 20.20 8.57 -31.11
CA ASP A 167 19.31 8.70 -32.26
C ASP A 167 18.48 9.98 -32.15
N LEU A 168 18.84 11.01 -32.91
CA LEU A 168 18.16 12.30 -32.95
C LEU A 168 17.04 12.29 -33.98
N THR A 169 16.07 11.39 -33.77
CA THR A 169 14.87 11.25 -34.61
C THR A 169 13.60 11.54 -33.81
N LEU A 170 12.55 11.99 -34.50
CA LEU A 170 11.22 12.19 -33.89
C LEU A 170 10.52 10.86 -33.55
N SER A 171 11.00 9.74 -34.08
CA SER A 171 10.53 8.41 -33.68
C SER A 171 11.22 7.85 -32.44
N ASN A 172 12.16 8.59 -31.84
CA ASN A 172 12.80 8.20 -30.60
C ASN A 172 11.86 8.56 -29.45
N ASP A 173 11.28 7.55 -28.79
CA ASP A 173 10.33 7.71 -27.68
C ASP A 173 10.93 8.46 -26.48
N ASP A 174 12.27 8.50 -26.35
CA ASP A 174 12.96 9.23 -25.29
C ASP A 174 12.98 10.75 -25.54
N LEU A 175 12.68 11.19 -26.78
CA LEU A 175 12.70 12.58 -27.19
C LEU A 175 11.28 13.12 -27.38
N ALA A 176 10.83 13.99 -26.48
CA ALA A 176 9.55 14.70 -26.66
C ALA A 176 9.55 15.65 -27.88
N GLY A 177 10.73 16.03 -28.38
CA GLY A 177 10.89 16.79 -29.60
C GLY A 177 12.28 17.38 -29.78
N LEU A 178 12.61 17.77 -31.00
CA LEU A 178 13.89 18.39 -31.36
C LEU A 178 13.70 19.87 -31.68
N ARG A 179 14.63 20.70 -31.22
CA ARG A 179 14.69 22.14 -31.50
C ARG A 179 16.15 22.53 -31.70
N LEU A 180 16.43 23.24 -32.79
CA LEU A 180 17.77 23.74 -33.07
C LEU A 180 18.08 24.94 -32.16
N GLY A 181 19.30 24.97 -31.65
CA GLY A 181 19.83 26.15 -30.97
C GLY A 181 19.87 27.36 -31.91
N GLY A 182 19.70 28.54 -31.34
CA GLY A 182 19.90 29.80 -32.04
C GLY A 182 21.39 30.01 -32.43
N PRO A 183 21.67 30.98 -33.31
CA PRO A 183 23.04 31.30 -33.71
C PRO A 183 23.92 31.62 -32.49
N ASN A 184 25.18 31.19 -32.53
CA ASN A 184 26.18 31.35 -31.45
C ASN A 184 25.77 30.72 -30.11
N GLY A 185 25.02 29.60 -30.14
CA GLY A 185 24.57 28.93 -28.92
C GLY A 185 23.39 29.62 -28.24
N GLY A 186 22.65 30.45 -28.97
CA GLY A 186 21.42 31.07 -28.47
C GLY A 186 20.36 30.03 -28.12
N ASN A 187 19.44 30.40 -27.23
CA ASN A 187 18.33 29.51 -26.85
C ASN A 187 17.41 29.23 -28.04
N PRO A 188 16.84 28.02 -28.17
CA PRO A 188 15.85 27.72 -29.19
C PRO A 188 14.61 28.61 -29.07
N VAL A 189 14.00 28.97 -30.19
CA VAL A 189 12.79 29.80 -30.23
C VAL A 189 11.66 29.11 -29.45
N GLY A 190 11.04 29.86 -28.54
CA GLY A 190 9.90 29.39 -27.75
C GLY A 190 10.24 28.65 -26.45
N ILE A 191 11.53 28.40 -26.16
CA ILE A 191 11.95 27.81 -24.88
C ILE A 191 12.49 28.90 -23.96
N ARG A 192 11.96 28.99 -22.74
CA ARG A 192 12.45 29.93 -21.73
C ARG A 192 13.83 29.48 -21.25
N GLY A 193 14.82 30.38 -21.23
CA GLY A 193 16.19 30.04 -20.83
C GLY A 193 16.32 29.41 -19.43
N ALA A 194 15.45 29.77 -18.49
CA ALA A 194 15.43 29.19 -17.15
C ALA A 194 14.95 27.71 -17.11
N SER A 195 14.35 27.22 -18.20
CA SER A 195 13.89 25.85 -18.35
C SER A 195 14.89 24.99 -19.13
N ILE A 196 16.11 25.49 -19.38
CA ILE A 196 17.13 24.82 -20.19
C ILE A 196 18.26 24.35 -19.29
N TYR A 197 18.56 23.05 -19.32
CA TYR A 197 19.82 22.52 -18.82
C TYR A 197 20.90 22.76 -19.87
N ALA A 198 21.56 23.91 -19.76
CA ALA A 198 22.47 24.43 -20.77
C ALA A 198 23.86 23.77 -20.70
N LEU A 199 24.53 23.66 -21.85
CA LEU A 199 25.93 23.22 -21.89
C LEU A 199 26.82 24.23 -21.15
N PRO A 200 27.77 23.78 -20.33
CA PRO A 200 28.77 24.66 -19.76
C PRO A 200 29.68 25.20 -20.87
N ALA A 201 30.33 26.34 -20.61
CA ALA A 201 31.33 26.88 -21.52
C ALA A 201 32.58 25.99 -21.53
N PHE A 202 32.64 25.05 -22.48
CA PHE A 202 33.80 24.18 -22.65
C PHE A 202 34.99 24.95 -23.21
N THR A 203 36.19 24.68 -22.68
CA THR A 203 37.43 25.23 -23.22
C THR A 203 37.75 24.59 -24.57
N ALA A 204 38.54 25.27 -25.41
CA ALA A 204 38.99 24.72 -26.70
C ALA A 204 39.69 23.36 -26.55
N ALA A 205 40.47 23.17 -25.48
CA ALA A 205 41.14 21.90 -25.19
C ALA A 205 40.16 20.78 -24.83
N ARG A 206 39.05 21.10 -24.13
CA ARG A 206 38.00 20.13 -23.80
C ARG A 206 37.20 19.75 -25.05
N LEU A 207 36.86 20.72 -25.90
CA LEU A 207 36.23 20.45 -27.20
C LEU A 207 37.08 19.53 -28.07
N ALA A 208 38.40 19.77 -28.17
CA ALA A 208 39.32 18.88 -28.89
C ALA A 208 39.42 17.48 -28.26
N THR A 209 39.08 17.32 -26.99
CA THR A 209 39.01 16.00 -26.35
C THR A 209 37.73 15.28 -26.73
N PHE A 210 36.59 15.98 -26.72
CA PHE A 210 35.32 15.44 -27.18
C PHE A 210 35.35 15.04 -28.67
N GLU A 211 36.03 15.80 -29.52
CA GLU A 211 36.20 15.43 -30.93
C GLU A 211 36.99 14.11 -31.09
N ARG A 212 38.05 13.90 -30.30
CA ARG A 212 38.81 12.64 -30.31
C ARG A 212 38.01 11.46 -29.78
N GLU A 213 37.20 11.67 -28.73
CA GLU A 213 36.29 10.65 -28.20
C GLU A 213 35.21 10.30 -29.23
N ALA A 214 34.67 11.29 -29.94
CA ALA A 214 33.71 11.09 -31.00
C ALA A 214 34.29 10.32 -32.19
N ASP A 215 35.52 10.64 -32.61
CA ASP A 215 36.20 9.90 -33.68
C ASP A 215 36.50 8.45 -33.26
N ALA A 216 36.79 8.19 -31.97
CA ALA A 216 36.96 6.84 -31.44
C ALA A 216 35.65 6.03 -31.42
N LEU A 217 34.53 6.65 -31.02
CA LEU A 217 33.20 6.02 -31.08
C LEU A 217 32.78 5.73 -32.53
N MET A 218 33.05 6.66 -33.45
CA MET A 218 32.82 6.44 -34.88
C MET A 218 33.62 5.25 -35.41
N ALA A 219 34.89 5.13 -35.02
CA ALA A 219 35.73 3.99 -35.42
C ALA A 219 35.22 2.68 -34.81
N GLN A 220 34.71 2.71 -33.58
CA GLN A 220 34.12 1.54 -32.92
C GLN A 220 32.84 1.08 -33.64
N GLU A 221 31.93 2.00 -33.95
CA GLU A 221 30.69 1.71 -34.69
C GLU A 221 30.99 1.23 -36.12
N ALA A 222 31.96 1.85 -36.81
CA ALA A 222 32.39 1.41 -38.13
C ALA A 222 33.11 0.06 -38.12
N ALA A 223 33.76 -0.30 -37.01
CA ALA A 223 34.39 -1.61 -36.83
C ALA A 223 33.38 -2.72 -36.55
N VAL A 224 32.14 -2.38 -36.16
CA VAL A 224 31.02 -3.33 -36.20
C VAL A 224 30.76 -3.64 -37.68
N PRO A 225 31.08 -4.85 -38.19
CA PRO A 225 31.14 -5.10 -39.62
C PRO A 225 29.80 -4.82 -40.29
N ALA A 226 29.72 -3.68 -40.98
CA ALA A 226 28.61 -3.29 -41.81
C ALA A 226 28.55 -4.24 -43.02
N GLY A 227 27.82 -5.35 -42.87
CA GLY A 227 27.50 -6.22 -43.99
C GLY A 227 28.38 -7.45 -44.13
N LEU A 228 28.33 -8.34 -43.15
CA LEU A 228 27.74 -9.61 -43.55
C LEU A 228 26.23 -9.42 -43.47
N PRO A 229 25.51 -9.26 -44.61
CA PRO A 229 24.11 -9.64 -44.59
C PRO A 229 24.07 -11.04 -43.97
N PRO A 230 23.10 -11.36 -43.09
CA PRO A 230 22.90 -12.76 -42.76
C PRO A 230 22.78 -13.47 -44.11
N VAL A 231 23.77 -14.31 -44.42
CA VAL A 231 23.67 -15.25 -45.52
C VAL A 231 22.49 -16.11 -45.10
N VAL A 232 21.31 -15.74 -45.58
CA VAL A 232 20.16 -16.62 -45.66
C VAL A 232 20.58 -17.65 -46.70
N GLN A 233 21.44 -18.56 -46.26
CA GLN A 233 21.49 -19.89 -46.80
C GLN A 233 20.03 -20.35 -46.75
N PRO A 234 19.42 -20.80 -47.86
CA PRO A 234 18.21 -21.60 -47.78
C PRO A 234 18.64 -22.93 -47.16
N ALA A 235 18.93 -22.89 -45.86
CA ALA A 235 18.87 -24.04 -45.01
C ALA A 235 17.39 -24.40 -44.99
N ALA A 236 17.02 -25.26 -45.93
CA ALA A 236 16.07 -26.32 -45.67
C ALA A 236 16.64 -27.21 -44.54
N ALA A 237 16.91 -26.61 -43.38
CA ALA A 237 17.07 -27.27 -42.11
C ALA A 237 15.74 -27.03 -41.45
N ALA A 238 15.01 -28.12 -41.25
CA ALA A 238 13.80 -28.15 -40.48
C ALA A 238 14.01 -27.40 -39.16
N ALA A 239 13.57 -26.14 -39.11
CA ALA A 239 13.23 -25.48 -37.86
C ALA A 239 11.99 -26.24 -37.36
N ALA A 240 12.26 -27.41 -36.77
CA ALA A 240 11.32 -28.06 -35.90
C ALA A 240 11.08 -27.05 -34.77
N ALA A 241 10.01 -26.28 -34.93
CA ALA A 241 9.42 -25.45 -33.91
C ALA A 241 9.02 -26.39 -32.76
N LEU A 242 9.98 -26.69 -31.89
CA LEU A 242 9.71 -27.25 -30.58
C LEU A 242 9.13 -26.11 -29.79
N ALA A 243 7.82 -25.93 -29.92
CA ALA A 243 7.02 -25.16 -28.98
C ALA A 243 7.21 -25.81 -27.60
N PRO A 244 7.87 -25.15 -26.63
CA PRO A 244 7.76 -25.61 -25.27
C PRO A 244 6.29 -25.43 -24.88
N ALA A 245 5.62 -26.55 -24.61
CA ALA A 245 4.33 -26.53 -23.95
C ALA A 245 4.45 -25.66 -22.68
N SER A 246 3.42 -24.84 -22.44
CA SER A 246 3.24 -24.04 -21.22
C SER A 246 3.68 -24.83 -19.97
N GLY A 247 4.89 -24.55 -19.47
CA GLY A 247 5.49 -25.26 -18.32
C GLY A 247 6.93 -25.80 -18.52
N GLY A 248 7.55 -25.64 -19.69
CA GLY A 248 8.94 -26.07 -19.91
C GLY A 248 9.99 -25.24 -19.15
N ASN A 249 11.09 -25.88 -18.75
CA ASN A 249 12.30 -25.18 -18.29
C ASN A 249 12.80 -24.24 -19.41
N PHE A 250 12.98 -22.96 -19.09
CA PHE A 250 13.56 -21.97 -20.01
C PHE A 250 15.08 -22.07 -19.91
N ASP A 251 15.74 -22.31 -21.04
CA ASP A 251 17.19 -22.27 -21.10
C ASP A 251 17.67 -20.83 -20.91
N ALA A 252 18.67 -20.64 -20.05
CA ALA A 252 19.09 -19.31 -19.61
C ALA A 252 19.61 -18.42 -20.75
N GLU A 253 20.18 -19.00 -21.82
CA GLU A 253 20.80 -18.26 -22.92
C GLU A 253 19.94 -18.18 -24.18
N THR A 254 18.88 -19.00 -24.26
CA THR A 254 17.94 -19.02 -25.37
C THR A 254 17.02 -17.81 -25.36
N LEU A 255 16.70 -17.29 -26.55
CA LEU A 255 15.74 -16.21 -26.76
C LEU A 255 14.32 -16.75 -26.89
N TYR A 256 13.39 -16.12 -26.19
CA TYR A 256 11.97 -16.45 -26.18
C TYR A 256 11.14 -15.21 -26.45
N TRP A 257 10.18 -15.32 -27.37
CA TRP A 257 9.12 -14.33 -27.48
C TRP A 257 8.10 -14.56 -26.39
N MET A 258 7.85 -13.55 -25.58
CA MET A 258 6.93 -13.61 -24.45
C MET A 258 5.75 -12.69 -24.71
N ALA A 259 4.55 -13.15 -24.39
CA ALA A 259 3.35 -12.32 -24.41
C ALA A 259 3.50 -11.18 -23.40
N ALA A 260 3.42 -9.94 -23.89
CA ALA A 260 3.52 -8.72 -23.10
C ALA A 260 2.14 -8.12 -22.78
N GLU A 261 1.07 -8.80 -23.17
CA GLU A 261 -0.32 -8.54 -22.78
C GLU A 261 -1.09 -9.87 -22.73
N ALA A 262 -2.35 -9.84 -22.26
CA ALA A 262 -3.22 -11.01 -22.23
C ALA A 262 -4.31 -10.87 -23.30
N VAL A 263 -4.40 -11.85 -24.20
CA VAL A 263 -5.37 -11.89 -25.31
C VAL A 263 -5.84 -13.33 -25.49
N GLU A 264 -7.15 -13.54 -25.51
CA GLU A 264 -7.78 -14.87 -25.59
C GLU A 264 -7.24 -15.83 -24.50
N ASP A 265 -6.67 -16.97 -24.90
CA ASP A 265 -6.12 -17.98 -24.00
C ASP A 265 -4.64 -17.74 -23.64
N VAL A 266 -4.00 -16.71 -24.22
CA VAL A 266 -2.59 -16.37 -23.97
C VAL A 266 -2.50 -15.39 -22.81
N LYS A 267 -1.76 -15.74 -21.77
CA LYS A 267 -1.53 -14.91 -20.59
C LYS A 267 -0.22 -14.14 -20.72
N TYR A 268 -0.12 -13.02 -19.99
CA TYR A 268 1.14 -12.30 -19.84
C TYR A 268 2.24 -13.25 -19.35
N GLY A 269 3.38 -13.25 -20.05
CA GLY A 269 4.51 -14.12 -19.73
C GLY A 269 4.45 -15.53 -20.30
N ASP A 270 3.44 -15.87 -21.11
CA ASP A 270 3.45 -17.10 -21.89
C ASP A 270 4.42 -16.96 -23.08
N ALA A 271 5.13 -18.05 -23.40
CA ALA A 271 6.00 -18.10 -24.56
C ALA A 271 5.16 -18.24 -25.84
N VAL A 272 5.40 -17.36 -26.82
CA VAL A 272 4.69 -17.32 -28.09
C VAL A 272 5.60 -17.87 -29.19
N ALA A 273 5.19 -18.99 -29.79
CA ALA A 273 5.92 -19.60 -30.90
C ALA A 273 5.59 -18.93 -32.25
N ASN A 274 6.44 -19.15 -33.26
CA ASN A 274 6.20 -18.73 -34.65
C ASN A 274 6.00 -17.22 -34.85
N VAL A 275 6.58 -16.39 -33.99
CA VAL A 275 6.63 -14.95 -34.21
C VAL A 275 7.52 -14.67 -35.42
N GLY A 276 6.97 -14.07 -36.47
CA GLY A 276 7.68 -13.81 -37.74
C GLY A 276 8.76 -12.73 -37.67
N ALA A 277 8.85 -11.99 -36.55
CA ALA A 277 9.88 -10.99 -36.32
C ALA A 277 11.23 -11.63 -35.95
N PHE A 278 12.33 -10.95 -36.28
CA PHE A 278 13.67 -11.40 -35.92
C PHE A 278 13.87 -11.41 -34.41
N ALA A 279 14.29 -12.55 -33.85
CA ALA A 279 14.51 -12.70 -32.42
C ALA A 279 15.84 -12.04 -32.01
N SER A 280 15.76 -10.88 -31.36
CA SER A 280 16.88 -10.26 -30.64
C SER A 280 16.42 -9.84 -29.24
N GLU A 281 17.31 -9.91 -28.25
CA GLU A 281 16.97 -9.50 -26.88
C GLU A 281 16.45 -8.05 -26.85
N GLY A 282 15.28 -7.87 -26.24
CA GLY A 282 14.59 -6.58 -26.18
C GLY A 282 13.67 -6.27 -27.36
N ALA A 283 13.72 -7.04 -28.46
CA ALA A 283 12.88 -6.81 -29.63
C ALA A 283 11.38 -6.89 -29.27
N LYS A 284 10.59 -6.01 -29.87
CA LYS A 284 9.13 -5.93 -29.69
C LYS A 284 8.46 -6.19 -31.03
N ALA A 285 7.34 -6.92 -31.02
CA ALA A 285 6.58 -7.19 -32.23
C ALA A 285 5.09 -7.32 -31.91
N VAL A 286 4.25 -7.15 -32.93
CA VAL A 286 2.83 -7.53 -32.88
C VAL A 286 2.69 -8.86 -33.62
N HIS A 287 2.22 -9.88 -32.92
CA HIS A 287 1.97 -11.21 -33.47
C HIS A 287 0.46 -11.41 -33.67
N THR A 288 0.05 -11.86 -34.86
CA THR A 288 -1.35 -12.20 -35.12
C THR A 288 -1.57 -13.68 -34.80
N LEU A 289 -2.42 -13.95 -33.81
CA LEU A 289 -2.83 -15.30 -33.43
C LEU A 289 -3.66 -15.96 -34.55
N PRO A 290 -3.80 -17.31 -34.57
CA PRO A 290 -4.61 -18.00 -35.57
C PRO A 290 -6.08 -17.57 -35.62
N SER A 291 -6.59 -17.00 -34.52
CA SER A 291 -7.93 -16.40 -34.42
C SER A 291 -8.07 -15.08 -35.17
N GLY A 292 -6.96 -14.45 -35.57
CA GLY A 292 -6.90 -13.10 -36.13
C GLY A 292 -6.70 -12.00 -35.07
N ALA A 293 -6.69 -12.34 -33.77
CA ALA A 293 -6.38 -11.38 -32.71
C ALA A 293 -4.90 -10.95 -32.76
N SER A 294 -4.63 -9.70 -32.45
CA SER A 294 -3.26 -9.16 -32.35
C SER A 294 -2.77 -9.24 -30.91
N LEU A 295 -1.53 -9.69 -30.72
CA LEU A 295 -0.88 -9.86 -29.43
C LEU A 295 0.49 -9.16 -29.45
N PHE A 296 0.72 -8.27 -28.51
CA PHE A 296 2.01 -7.64 -28.29
C PHE A 296 2.97 -8.64 -27.62
N VAL A 297 4.14 -8.84 -28.23
CA VAL A 297 5.17 -9.76 -27.74
C VAL A 297 6.52 -9.07 -27.62
N GLN A 298 7.31 -9.49 -26.64
CA GLN A 298 8.70 -9.06 -26.46
C GLN A 298 9.64 -10.25 -26.41
N CYS A 299 10.72 -10.18 -27.19
CA CYS A 299 11.78 -11.16 -27.17
C CYS A 299 12.70 -10.89 -25.97
N ILE A 300 12.81 -11.85 -25.07
CA ILE A 300 13.70 -11.81 -23.90
C ILE A 300 14.61 -13.02 -23.92
N ARG A 301 15.75 -12.92 -23.25
CA ARG A 301 16.57 -14.09 -22.95
C ARG A 301 15.99 -14.85 -21.75
N GLY A 302 16.10 -16.18 -21.71
CA GLY A 302 15.50 -17.01 -20.65
C GLY A 302 15.86 -16.58 -19.22
N ARG A 303 17.11 -16.14 -18.99
CA ARG A 303 17.54 -15.57 -17.69
C ARG A 303 16.81 -14.28 -17.28
N GLY A 304 16.24 -13.54 -18.23
CA GLY A 304 15.48 -12.31 -17.99
C GLY A 304 13.99 -12.53 -17.70
N ARG A 305 13.53 -13.79 -17.67
CA ARG A 305 12.11 -14.12 -17.52
C ARG A 305 11.51 -13.60 -16.21
N GLU A 306 12.21 -13.75 -15.09
CA GLU A 306 11.71 -13.31 -13.79
C GLU A 306 11.52 -11.78 -13.74
N SER A 307 12.49 -11.03 -14.25
CA SER A 307 12.38 -9.58 -14.42
C SER A 307 11.19 -9.21 -15.33
N PHE A 308 10.99 -9.92 -16.44
CA PHE A 308 9.84 -9.67 -17.33
C PHE A 308 8.50 -9.93 -16.64
N LEU A 309 8.39 -11.03 -15.90
CA LEU A 309 7.18 -11.39 -15.13
C LEU A 309 6.88 -10.39 -14.00
N GLY A 310 7.90 -9.72 -13.47
CA GLY A 310 7.78 -8.70 -12.42
C GLY A 310 7.26 -7.33 -12.90
N ARG A 311 7.32 -7.02 -14.19
CA ARG A 311 6.98 -5.68 -14.73
C ARG A 311 5.55 -5.19 -14.45
N PRO A 312 4.50 -6.02 -14.45
CA PRO A 312 3.17 -5.53 -14.09
C PRO A 312 3.13 -4.91 -12.69
N ALA A 313 3.96 -5.38 -11.75
CA ALA A 313 4.09 -4.76 -10.43
C ALA A 313 4.83 -3.41 -10.49
N GLU A 314 5.71 -3.18 -11.48
CA GLU A 314 6.37 -1.88 -11.68
C GLU A 314 5.38 -0.81 -12.20
N TRP A 315 4.28 -1.22 -12.82
CA TRP A 315 3.24 -0.29 -13.30
C TRP A 315 2.26 0.13 -12.22
N ASP A 316 2.12 -0.65 -11.15
CA ASP A 316 1.26 -0.35 -10.01
C ASP A 316 2.11 -0.11 -8.75
N ASN A 317 2.30 1.16 -8.42
CA ASN A 317 3.03 1.58 -7.22
C ASN A 317 2.45 1.07 -5.89
N ARG A 318 1.29 0.39 -5.90
CA ARG A 318 0.67 -0.24 -4.73
C ARG A 318 1.17 -1.67 -4.48
N VAL A 319 1.90 -2.28 -5.40
CA VAL A 319 2.33 -3.68 -5.29
C VAL A 319 3.84 -3.75 -5.43
N LEU A 320 4.49 -4.52 -4.55
CA LEU A 320 5.92 -4.82 -4.68
C LEU A 320 6.09 -6.05 -5.59
N PRO A 321 7.20 -6.15 -6.33
CA PRO A 321 7.51 -7.39 -7.05
C PRO A 321 7.50 -8.62 -6.12
N VAL A 322 6.86 -9.70 -6.52
CA VAL A 322 6.73 -10.89 -5.66
C VAL A 322 8.08 -11.59 -5.51
N SER A 323 8.58 -11.66 -4.29
CA SER A 323 9.71 -12.49 -3.87
C SER A 323 9.21 -13.88 -3.44
N ILE A 324 9.88 -14.93 -3.90
CA ILE A 324 9.58 -16.32 -3.51
C ILE A 324 10.67 -16.80 -2.56
N ASP A 325 10.29 -17.34 -1.42
CA ASP A 325 11.22 -17.86 -0.42
C ASP A 325 11.82 -19.22 -0.84
N GLY A 326 12.74 -19.76 -0.02
CA GLY A 326 13.34 -21.07 -0.27
C GLY A 326 12.36 -22.25 -0.22
N ARG A 327 11.10 -22.02 0.17
CA ARG A 327 10.01 -23.02 0.22
C ARG A 327 9.05 -22.89 -0.96
N GLY A 328 9.27 -21.94 -1.87
CA GLY A 328 8.37 -21.69 -2.99
C GLY A 328 7.13 -20.89 -2.59
N MET A 329 7.08 -20.30 -1.40
CA MET A 329 5.98 -19.45 -0.94
C MET A 329 6.29 -17.98 -1.24
N PRO A 330 5.28 -17.17 -1.62
CA PRO A 330 5.46 -15.73 -1.75
C PRO A 330 5.57 -15.13 -0.35
N GLU A 331 6.80 -14.98 0.15
CA GLU A 331 7.08 -14.39 1.46
C GLU A 331 8.32 -13.50 1.37
N CYS A 332 8.26 -12.32 2.01
CA CYS A 332 9.42 -11.46 2.23
C CYS A 332 9.53 -11.02 3.69
N SER A 333 10.74 -10.68 4.12
CA SER A 333 10.95 -10.12 5.45
C SER A 333 10.38 -8.69 5.54
N LEU A 334 10.00 -8.26 6.74
CA LEU A 334 9.53 -6.88 6.97
C LEU A 334 10.61 -5.84 6.62
N LYS A 335 11.89 -6.19 6.82
CA LYS A 335 13.02 -5.34 6.46
C LYS A 335 13.12 -5.14 4.94
N GLU A 336 12.99 -6.21 4.16
CA GLU A 336 12.96 -6.11 2.69
C GLU A 336 11.74 -5.32 2.21
N CYS A 337 10.56 -5.57 2.79
CA CYS A 337 9.35 -4.80 2.47
C CYS A 337 9.56 -3.30 2.72
N ALA A 338 10.13 -2.92 3.87
CA ALA A 338 10.41 -1.53 4.21
C ALA A 338 11.46 -0.89 3.29
N GLN A 339 12.48 -1.63 2.86
CA GLN A 339 13.51 -1.15 1.92
C GLN A 339 12.97 -0.95 0.50
N ARG A 340 12.02 -1.78 0.09
CA ARG A 340 11.44 -1.76 -1.26
C ARG A 340 10.26 -0.80 -1.38
N SER A 341 9.55 -0.55 -0.28
CA SER A 341 8.43 0.39 -0.26
C SER A 341 8.92 1.82 -0.47
N ALA A 342 8.35 2.51 -1.45
CA ALA A 342 8.73 3.88 -1.77
C ALA A 342 7.47 4.74 -1.90
N GLU A 343 7.49 5.94 -1.33
CA GLU A 343 6.37 6.86 -1.51
C GLU A 343 6.32 7.36 -2.95
N ALA A 344 5.21 7.09 -3.61
CA ALA A 344 4.87 7.61 -4.92
C ALA A 344 3.67 8.57 -4.83
N PRO A 345 3.47 9.42 -5.84
CA PRO A 345 2.24 10.21 -5.97
C PRO A 345 1.01 9.28 -6.05
N VAL A 346 0.01 9.56 -5.22
CA VAL A 346 -1.24 8.80 -5.12
C VAL A 346 -2.42 9.75 -5.24
N THR A 347 -3.56 9.26 -5.74
CA THR A 347 -4.77 10.07 -5.95
C THR A 347 -5.58 10.29 -4.67
N TRP A 348 -5.44 9.40 -3.69
CA TRP A 348 -6.16 9.50 -2.42
C TRP A 348 -5.60 10.62 -1.54
N LYS A 349 -6.47 11.19 -0.71
CA LYS A 349 -6.14 12.26 0.24
C LYS A 349 -6.62 11.85 1.62
N LEU A 350 -5.80 12.10 2.63
CA LEU A 350 -6.12 11.85 4.03
C LEU A 350 -5.69 13.09 4.84
N SER A 351 -6.44 13.45 5.88
CA SER A 351 -6.08 14.61 6.72
C SER A 351 -4.77 14.33 7.47
N GLY A 352 -3.84 15.27 7.44
CA GLY A 352 -2.51 15.12 8.06
C GLY A 352 -1.50 14.31 7.21
N PRO A 353 -0.26 14.18 7.69
CA PRO A 353 0.84 13.59 6.92
C PRO A 353 0.70 12.08 6.73
N ARG A 354 1.30 11.53 5.67
CA ARG A 354 1.43 10.07 5.50
C ARG A 354 2.40 9.52 6.54
N THR A 355 2.06 8.38 7.11
CA THR A 355 2.80 7.80 8.25
C THR A 355 3.34 6.41 7.97
N ALA A 356 2.80 5.70 6.99
CA ALA A 356 3.17 4.31 6.73
C ALA A 356 4.67 4.11 6.48
N LYS A 357 5.33 5.01 5.72
CA LYS A 357 6.78 4.95 5.51
C LYS A 357 7.58 5.03 6.80
N TRP A 358 7.19 5.95 7.68
CA TRP A 358 7.84 6.11 8.99
C TRP A 358 7.59 4.87 9.87
N CYS A 359 6.36 4.35 9.90
CA CYS A 359 6.01 3.14 10.65
C CYS A 359 6.78 1.91 10.16
N LEU A 360 6.95 1.73 8.84
CA LEU A 360 7.75 0.64 8.28
C LEU A 360 9.22 0.77 8.66
N ALA A 361 9.78 1.97 8.57
CA ALA A 361 11.16 2.23 8.99
C ALA A 361 11.35 1.94 10.48
N TYR A 362 10.39 2.35 11.33
CA TYR A 362 10.37 2.03 12.75
C TYR A 362 10.46 0.53 13.00
N LEU A 363 9.52 -0.24 12.43
CA LEU A 363 9.45 -1.68 12.64
C LEU A 363 10.66 -2.42 12.06
N ALA A 364 11.22 -1.93 10.95
CA ALA A 364 12.44 -2.49 10.35
C ALA A 364 13.67 -2.29 11.25
N VAL A 365 13.77 -1.15 11.93
CA VAL A 365 14.83 -0.88 12.92
C VAL A 365 14.65 -1.74 14.17
N GLU A 366 13.41 -1.97 14.62
CA GLU A 366 13.14 -2.85 15.77
C GLU A 366 13.49 -4.31 15.52
N ALA A 367 13.32 -4.78 14.27
CA ALA A 367 13.61 -6.15 13.84
C ALA A 367 12.86 -7.24 14.64
N LEU A 368 11.71 -6.91 15.24
CA LEU A 368 10.84 -7.86 15.98
C LEU A 368 9.71 -8.45 15.12
N GLY A 369 9.49 -7.91 13.92
CA GLY A 369 8.30 -8.19 13.12
C GLY A 369 7.02 -7.60 13.73
N LEU A 370 5.89 -7.71 13.03
CA LEU A 370 4.62 -7.11 13.48
C LEU A 370 4.02 -7.79 14.72
N GLU A 371 4.17 -9.11 14.82
CA GLU A 371 3.72 -9.89 15.98
C GLU A 371 4.58 -9.62 17.21
N GLY A 372 5.91 -9.61 17.05
CA GLY A 372 6.83 -9.26 18.13
C GLY A 372 6.68 -7.81 18.58
N HIS A 373 6.35 -6.89 17.67
CA HIS A 373 6.03 -5.51 18.02
C HIS A 373 4.79 -5.40 18.90
N HIS A 374 3.70 -6.12 18.57
CA HIS A 374 2.51 -6.16 19.42
C HIS A 374 2.81 -6.70 20.83
N GLU A 375 3.58 -7.79 20.93
CA GLU A 375 3.93 -8.37 22.22
C GLU A 375 4.83 -7.43 23.04
N ARG A 376 5.79 -6.75 22.40
CA ARG A 376 6.60 -5.71 23.04
C ARG A 376 5.71 -4.58 23.55
N PHE A 377 4.78 -4.08 22.74
CA PHE A 377 3.84 -3.03 23.16
C PHE A 377 3.11 -3.45 24.44
N ARG A 378 2.54 -4.66 24.49
CA ARG A 378 1.85 -5.18 25.69
C ARG A 378 2.75 -5.24 26.91
N GLN A 379 3.97 -5.75 26.76
CA GLN A 379 4.95 -5.88 27.85
C GLN A 379 5.37 -4.50 28.39
N LEU A 380 5.61 -3.56 27.48
CA LEU A 380 6.00 -2.19 27.83
C LEU A 380 4.92 -1.49 28.66
N VAL A 381 3.67 -1.53 28.20
CA VAL A 381 2.56 -0.83 28.86
C VAL A 381 1.91 -1.66 29.97
N LYS A 382 2.32 -2.92 30.17
CA LYS A 382 1.75 -3.87 31.16
C LYS A 382 0.22 -3.89 31.09
N VAL A 383 -0.32 -4.12 29.89
CA VAL A 383 -1.76 -4.23 29.65
C VAL A 383 -2.14 -5.66 29.29
N ASP A 384 -3.34 -6.05 29.68
CA ASP A 384 -3.90 -7.33 29.32
C ASP A 384 -4.67 -7.25 27.99
N ALA A 385 -4.98 -8.41 27.41
CA ALA A 385 -5.81 -8.57 26.22
C ALA A 385 -7.18 -7.88 26.34
N GLY A 386 -7.77 -7.82 27.54
CA GLY A 386 -9.08 -7.19 27.76
C GLY A 386 -9.08 -5.65 27.72
N ASN A 387 -7.90 -5.02 27.71
CA ASN A 387 -7.79 -3.56 27.67
C ASN A 387 -8.18 -3.01 26.27
N TRP A 388 -8.69 -1.78 26.24
CA TRP A 388 -9.17 -1.13 25.02
C TRP A 388 -8.11 -1.14 23.91
N GLY A 389 -8.51 -1.56 22.72
CA GLY A 389 -7.64 -1.55 21.54
C GLY A 389 -6.55 -2.63 21.52
N VAL A 390 -6.30 -3.40 22.59
CA VAL A 390 -5.19 -4.37 22.60
C VAL A 390 -5.44 -5.53 21.65
N GLN A 391 -6.65 -6.12 21.65
CA GLN A 391 -7.02 -7.16 20.68
C GLN A 391 -7.04 -6.62 19.25
N GLU A 392 -7.55 -5.41 19.05
CA GLU A 392 -7.57 -4.75 17.75
C GLU A 392 -6.15 -4.54 17.23
N HIS A 393 -5.23 -4.08 18.08
CA HIS A 393 -3.82 -3.91 17.74
C HIS A 393 -3.21 -5.23 17.23
N PHE A 394 -3.47 -6.36 17.90
CA PHE A 394 -2.99 -7.66 17.44
C PHE A 394 -3.55 -8.02 16.06
N GLN A 395 -4.87 -7.88 15.88
CA GLN A 395 -5.54 -8.19 14.62
C GLN A 395 -5.00 -7.33 13.47
N LEU A 396 -4.83 -6.03 13.68
CA LEU A 396 -4.29 -5.10 12.69
C LEU A 396 -2.82 -5.42 12.35
N SER A 397 -2.00 -5.78 13.34
CA SER A 397 -0.64 -6.26 13.13
C SER A 397 -0.60 -7.53 12.25
N MET A 398 -1.54 -8.46 12.45
CA MET A 398 -1.64 -9.67 11.63
C MET A 398 -2.13 -9.39 10.20
N VAL A 399 -3.08 -8.47 10.03
CA VAL A 399 -3.51 -8.02 8.70
C VAL A 399 -2.35 -7.40 7.94
N LEU A 400 -1.57 -6.52 8.59
CA LEU A 400 -0.37 -5.93 7.98
C LEU A 400 0.68 -6.99 7.65
N LYS A 401 0.86 -8.02 8.48
CA LYS A 401 1.82 -9.09 8.24
C LYS A 401 1.50 -9.80 6.93
N HIS A 402 0.24 -10.20 6.75
CA HIS A 402 -0.19 -10.85 5.52
C HIS A 402 -0.11 -9.90 4.32
N ALA A 403 -0.62 -8.67 4.44
CA ALA A 403 -0.59 -7.71 3.35
C ALA A 403 0.83 -7.35 2.87
N LEU A 404 1.76 -7.14 3.80
CA LEU A 404 3.11 -6.66 3.50
C LEU A 404 4.09 -7.80 3.18
N GLN A 405 4.01 -8.91 3.91
CA GLN A 405 5.00 -9.98 3.81
C GLN A 405 4.54 -11.12 2.91
N THR A 406 3.24 -11.43 2.86
CA THR A 406 2.70 -12.53 2.03
C THR A 406 2.21 -12.00 0.68
N ASP A 407 1.31 -11.02 0.69
CA ASP A 407 0.73 -10.44 -0.54
C ASP A 407 1.65 -9.38 -1.17
N GLN A 408 2.69 -8.95 -0.44
CA GLN A 408 3.74 -8.03 -0.88
C GLN A 408 3.19 -6.71 -1.44
N PHE A 409 2.18 -6.14 -0.77
CA PHE A 409 1.73 -4.79 -1.05
C PHE A 409 2.78 -3.74 -0.65
N ASP A 410 2.88 -2.67 -1.43
CA ASP A 410 3.67 -1.50 -1.06
C ASP A 410 2.99 -0.83 0.13
N GLY A 411 3.64 -0.87 1.29
CA GLY A 411 3.03 -0.36 2.51
C GLY A 411 2.90 1.16 2.53
N CYS A 412 3.65 1.89 1.70
CA CYS A 412 3.56 3.34 1.62
C CYS A 412 2.33 3.76 0.81
N ASN A 413 2.08 3.17 -0.35
CA ASN A 413 1.15 3.72 -1.35
C ASN A 413 -0.32 3.26 -1.22
N ASN A 414 -0.59 2.32 -0.33
CA ASN A 414 -1.94 1.80 -0.08
C ASN A 414 -2.69 2.57 1.01
N LEU A 415 -3.86 3.12 0.67
CA LEU A 415 -4.71 3.85 1.62
C LEU A 415 -5.16 2.97 2.80
N CYS A 416 -5.50 1.71 2.56
CA CYS A 416 -5.91 0.79 3.62
C CYS A 416 -4.80 0.56 4.64
N ILE A 417 -3.55 0.41 4.18
CA ILE A 417 -2.38 0.23 5.04
C ILE A 417 -2.10 1.51 5.83
N GLU A 418 -2.18 2.69 5.22
CA GLU A 418 -2.05 3.98 5.92
C GLU A 418 -3.10 4.13 7.04
N VAL A 419 -4.36 3.78 6.78
CA VAL A 419 -5.43 3.83 7.80
C VAL A 419 -5.16 2.84 8.93
N ILE A 420 -4.70 1.63 8.62
CA ILE A 420 -4.35 0.62 9.63
C ILE A 420 -3.20 1.13 10.50
N PHE A 421 -2.12 1.66 9.92
CA PHE A 421 -1.02 2.23 10.70
C PHE A 421 -1.46 3.38 11.58
N ARG A 422 -2.34 4.27 11.09
CA ARG A 422 -2.89 5.36 11.92
C ARG A 422 -3.75 4.83 13.07
N ARG A 423 -4.48 3.73 12.84
CA ARG A 423 -5.26 3.09 13.91
C ARG A 423 -4.35 2.46 14.97
N LEU A 424 -3.27 1.79 14.57
CA LEU A 424 -2.24 1.30 15.49
C LEU A 424 -1.62 2.44 16.31
N GLN A 425 -1.18 3.51 15.64
CA GLN A 425 -0.64 4.71 16.29
C GLN A 425 -1.63 5.33 17.29
N THR A 426 -2.92 5.35 16.97
CA THR A 426 -3.97 5.85 17.88
C THR A 426 -4.09 4.99 19.14
N ILE A 427 -4.04 3.66 18.98
CA ILE A 427 -4.09 2.73 20.11
C ILE A 427 -2.86 2.93 20.99
N GLU A 428 -1.66 2.97 20.40
CA GLU A 428 -0.43 3.19 21.15
C GLU A 428 -0.40 4.55 21.85
N TYR A 429 -0.82 5.62 21.17
CA TYR A 429 -0.91 6.95 21.76
C TYR A 429 -1.83 7.00 22.99
N ALA A 430 -2.92 6.24 22.99
CA ALA A 430 -3.81 6.14 24.15
C ALA A 430 -3.12 5.55 25.40
N TYR A 431 -2.02 4.81 25.22
CA TYR A 431 -1.19 4.28 26.30
C TYR A 431 0.15 5.00 26.48
N ALA A 432 0.38 6.13 25.81
CA ALA A 432 1.66 6.84 25.84
C ALA A 432 2.09 7.27 27.25
N ASP A 433 1.16 7.79 28.06
CA ASP A 433 1.48 8.18 29.44
C ASP A 433 1.83 6.97 30.32
N LYS A 434 1.12 5.85 30.13
CA LYS A 434 1.42 4.60 30.85
C LYS A 434 2.78 4.04 30.43
N ALA A 435 3.12 4.07 29.15
CA ALA A 435 4.44 3.69 28.65
C ALA A 435 5.54 4.54 29.31
N ARG A 436 5.38 5.87 29.30
CA ARG A 436 6.32 6.82 29.92
C ARG A 436 6.50 6.55 31.41
N GLU A 437 5.42 6.28 32.14
CA GLU A 437 5.46 5.94 33.57
C GLU A 437 6.23 4.63 33.82
N GLN A 438 6.03 3.60 33.00
CA GLN A 438 6.75 2.33 33.13
C GLN A 438 8.24 2.48 32.82
N GLU A 439 8.59 3.26 31.80
CA GLU A 439 9.98 3.55 31.48
C GLU A 439 10.67 4.35 32.58
N ALA A 440 10.03 5.40 33.10
CA ALA A 440 10.56 6.18 34.21
C ALA A 440 10.83 5.33 35.46
N LYS A 441 10.01 4.30 35.73
CA LYS A 441 10.26 3.34 36.82
C LYS A 441 11.44 2.42 36.55
N SER A 442 11.72 2.10 35.29
CA SER A 442 12.82 1.21 34.90
C SER A 442 14.17 1.93 34.88
N VAL A 443 14.17 3.22 34.59
CA VAL A 443 15.34 4.08 34.57
C VAL A 443 15.66 4.54 36.00
N GLY A 444 16.17 3.62 36.81
CA GLY A 444 16.71 3.96 38.12
C GLY A 444 17.90 4.90 37.97
N GLY A 445 17.80 6.14 38.45
CA GLY A 445 18.90 7.11 38.32
C GLY A 445 18.53 8.51 38.77
N ARG A 446 19.52 9.42 38.78
CA ARG A 446 19.33 10.84 39.08
C ARG A 446 18.82 11.65 37.87
N LEU A 447 19.00 11.13 36.65
CA LEU A 447 18.60 11.78 35.41
C LEU A 447 17.27 11.21 34.94
N SER A 448 16.37 12.09 34.49
CA SER A 448 15.14 11.70 33.81
C SER A 448 15.44 10.92 32.52
N LEU A 449 14.45 10.16 32.05
CA LEU A 449 14.56 9.40 30.80
C LEU A 449 14.89 10.31 29.62
N GLU A 450 14.24 11.46 29.56
CA GLU A 450 14.42 12.47 28.52
C GLU A 450 15.84 13.06 28.54
N GLU A 451 16.39 13.33 29.73
CA GLU A 451 17.77 13.78 29.88
C GLU A 451 18.76 12.69 29.43
N GLN A 452 18.54 11.44 29.82
CA GLN A 452 19.43 10.33 29.43
C GLN A 452 19.44 10.11 27.90
N GLN A 453 18.28 10.21 27.25
CA GLN A 453 18.17 10.10 25.79
C GLN A 453 18.87 11.28 25.10
N THR A 454 18.68 12.49 25.61
CA THR A 454 19.28 13.71 25.04
C THR A 454 20.81 13.70 25.18
N PHE A 455 21.33 13.35 26.36
CA PHE A 455 22.77 13.30 26.61
C PHE A 455 23.45 12.08 25.99
N GLY A 456 22.74 10.97 25.85
CA GLY A 456 23.31 9.72 25.35
C GLY A 456 23.58 9.71 23.84
N GLY A 457 23.08 10.69 23.08
CA GLY A 457 23.12 10.68 21.60
C GLY A 457 22.32 9.53 20.97
N LEU A 458 21.85 8.58 21.78
CA LEU A 458 20.79 7.63 21.53
C LEU A 458 19.46 8.40 21.61
N THR A 459 19.27 9.38 20.72
CA THR A 459 17.91 9.69 20.30
C THR A 459 17.41 8.40 19.67
N ARG A 460 16.66 7.59 20.44
CA ARG A 460 15.76 6.62 19.82
C ARG A 460 14.96 7.46 18.84
N GLN A 461 15.28 7.34 17.55
CA GLN A 461 14.77 8.25 16.50
C GLN A 461 13.24 8.20 16.37
N ALA A 462 12.62 7.33 17.14
CA ALA A 462 11.21 7.21 17.37
C ALA A 462 11.06 6.77 18.83
N GLY A 463 10.10 7.35 19.54
CA GLY A 463 9.82 6.98 20.93
C GLY A 463 9.61 5.47 21.12
N THR A 464 9.43 5.07 22.36
CA THR A 464 9.26 3.65 22.70
C THR A 464 7.99 3.03 22.11
N LEU A 465 7.07 3.87 21.66
CA LEU A 465 5.88 3.54 20.89
C LEU A 465 6.04 3.96 19.43
N MET A 466 5.41 3.21 18.53
CA MET A 466 5.33 3.52 17.10
C MET A 466 4.30 4.64 16.90
N VAL A 467 4.71 5.89 17.11
CA VAL A 467 3.88 7.08 16.82
C VAL A 467 4.68 8.11 16.01
N CYS A 468 4.22 8.41 14.80
CA CYS A 468 4.89 9.32 13.89
C CYS A 468 4.90 10.76 14.45
N PRO A 469 6.06 11.42 14.58
CA PRO A 469 6.16 12.78 15.09
C PRO A 469 5.35 13.80 14.28
N ASP A 470 5.39 13.72 12.95
CA ASP A 470 4.66 14.64 12.07
C ASP A 470 3.14 14.51 12.26
N LEU A 471 2.66 13.29 12.51
CA LEU A 471 1.25 13.06 12.83
C LEU A 471 0.87 13.67 14.17
N LEU A 472 1.74 13.58 15.18
CA LEU A 472 1.51 14.21 16.50
C LEU A 472 1.45 15.73 16.40
N ASP A 473 2.36 16.34 15.62
CA ASP A 473 2.35 17.78 15.40
C ASP A 473 1.08 18.24 14.67
N HIS A 474 0.65 17.48 13.66
CA HIS A 474 -0.63 17.72 12.99
C HIS A 474 -1.82 17.63 13.95
N VAL A 475 -1.91 16.55 14.74
CA VAL A 475 -2.99 16.36 15.72
C VAL A 475 -2.98 17.49 16.76
N ARG A 476 -1.81 17.91 17.26
CA ARG A 476 -1.68 19.04 18.19
C ARG A 476 -2.23 20.33 17.57
N ALA A 477 -1.86 20.62 16.31
CA ALA A 477 -2.32 21.81 15.61
C ALA A 477 -3.83 21.79 15.36
N GLU A 478 -4.42 20.64 15.00
CA GLU A 478 -5.87 20.48 14.85
C GLU A 478 -6.60 20.72 16.19
N VAL A 479 -6.14 20.09 17.28
CA VAL A 479 -6.74 20.24 18.62
C VAL A 479 -6.66 21.69 19.11
N GLU A 480 -5.55 22.38 18.87
CA GLU A 480 -5.41 23.79 19.21
C GLU A 480 -6.38 24.67 18.41
N ARG A 481 -6.51 24.39 17.11
CA ARG A 481 -7.46 25.12 16.23
C ARG A 481 -8.89 24.94 16.72
N ASP A 482 -9.29 23.73 17.08
CA ASP A 482 -10.62 23.42 17.60
C ASP A 482 -10.87 24.08 18.96
N ALA A 483 -9.89 24.07 19.85
CA ALA A 483 -9.99 24.74 21.14
C ALA A 483 -10.18 26.26 20.97
N ASN A 484 -9.46 26.87 20.02
CA ASN A 484 -9.58 28.30 19.71
C ASN A 484 -10.93 28.62 19.06
N LEU A 485 -11.42 27.77 18.15
CA LEU A 485 -12.76 27.91 17.56
C LEU A 485 -13.84 27.83 18.64
N ALA A 486 -13.76 26.87 19.56
CA ALA A 486 -14.69 26.71 20.66
C ALA A 486 -14.69 27.94 21.60
N LYS A 487 -13.51 28.51 21.91
CA LYS A 487 -13.40 29.76 22.67
C LYS A 487 -14.05 30.93 21.94
N ASN A 488 -13.83 31.07 20.63
CA ASN A 488 -14.42 32.13 19.82
C ASN A 488 -15.96 32.01 19.75
N LEU A 489 -16.49 30.79 19.63
CA LEU A 489 -17.93 30.55 19.65
C LEU A 489 -18.57 30.85 21.01
N ARG A 490 -17.88 30.56 22.12
CA ARG A 490 -18.33 30.94 23.47
C ARG A 490 -18.34 32.46 23.62
N LYS A 491 -17.25 33.14 23.22
CA LYS A 491 -17.15 34.61 23.25
C LYS A 491 -18.25 35.26 22.40
N ALA A 492 -18.50 34.77 21.19
CA ALA A 492 -19.56 35.29 20.32
C ALA A 492 -20.97 35.10 20.92
N LYS A 493 -21.21 34.00 21.66
CA LYS A 493 -22.48 33.80 22.38
C LYS A 493 -22.63 34.79 23.54
N GLU A 494 -21.56 35.00 24.32
CA GLU A 494 -21.55 35.96 25.42
C GLU A 494 -21.77 37.40 24.92
N GLU A 495 -21.13 37.80 23.82
CA GLU A 495 -21.32 39.12 23.19
C GLU A 495 -22.76 39.32 22.68
N ARG A 496 -23.37 38.29 22.07
CA ARG A 496 -24.78 38.33 21.65
C ARG A 496 -25.73 38.46 22.85
N GLU A 497 -25.42 37.80 23.96
CA GLU A 497 -26.24 37.91 25.16
C GLU A 497 -26.12 39.30 25.80
N ILE A 498 -24.91 39.86 25.85
CA ILE A 498 -24.66 41.24 26.32
C ILE A 498 -25.40 42.24 25.42
N ALA A 499 -25.30 42.10 24.09
CA ALA A 499 -26.02 42.95 23.14
C ALA A 499 -27.54 42.87 23.33
N ARG A 500 -28.09 41.67 23.57
CA ARG A 500 -29.52 41.48 23.85
C ARG A 500 -29.94 42.13 25.18
N ARG A 501 -29.08 42.11 26.20
CA ARG A 501 -29.33 42.79 27.49
C ARG A 501 -29.16 44.31 27.40
N ALA A 502 -28.32 44.80 26.49
CA ALA A 502 -28.05 46.22 26.29
C ALA A 502 -29.13 46.96 25.47
N LEU A 503 -29.93 46.24 24.68
CA LEU A 503 -31.08 46.83 24.00
C LEU A 503 -32.04 47.40 25.07
N PRO A 504 -32.27 48.73 25.10
CA PRO A 504 -33.16 49.32 26.09
C PRO A 504 -34.51 48.64 25.95
N LYS A 505 -35.11 48.18 27.06
CA LYS A 505 -36.49 47.69 27.08
C LYS A 505 -37.35 48.80 26.52
N LYS A 506 -37.63 48.75 25.22
CA LYS A 506 -38.54 49.68 24.55
C LYS A 506 -39.85 49.49 25.28
N GLY A 507 -40.15 50.46 26.14
CA GLY A 507 -41.23 50.36 27.10
C GLY A 507 -42.46 49.88 26.37
N ALA A 508 -43.05 48.79 26.87
CA ALA A 508 -44.46 48.53 26.66
C ALA A 508 -45.18 49.74 27.27
N LYS A 509 -45.26 50.82 26.49
CA LYS A 509 -46.11 51.96 26.77
C LYS A 509 -47.50 51.39 26.64
N GLY A 510 -48.09 51.09 27.79
CA GLY A 510 -49.46 50.59 27.87
C GLY A 510 -50.36 51.55 27.12
N ASP A 511 -50.93 51.06 26.02
CA ASP A 511 -52.28 51.41 25.64
C ASP A 511 -53.17 50.85 26.75
N ASN A 512 -53.56 51.71 27.68
CA ASN A 512 -54.63 51.44 28.62
C ASN A 512 -55.51 52.71 28.67
N ASP A 513 -56.09 53.02 27.52
CA ASP A 513 -57.29 53.85 27.41
C ASP A 513 -58.48 52.91 27.16
N SER A 514 -59.19 52.52 28.22
CA SER A 514 -60.60 52.12 28.20
C SER A 514 -61.21 52.32 29.59
#